data_AF-A0A9E2EB67-F1
#
_entry.id   AF-A0A9E2EB67-F1
#
_cell.length_a   1.000
_cell.length_b   1.000
_cell.length_c   1.000
_cell.angle_alpha   90.00
_cell.angle_beta   90.00
_cell.angle_gamma   90.00
#
_symmetry.space_group_name_H-M   'P 1'
#
loop_
_entity.id
_entity.type
_entity.pdbx_description
1 polymer ?
#
loop_
_entity_poly.entity_id
_entity_poly.type
_entity_poly.pdbx_seq_one_letter_code
_entity_poly.pdbx_strand_id
1 'polypeptide(L)'
;MQITKYVTHSFQVQKLAMQEGWEPGARYTNLRDIRRFERLGFLDIDWQDYSFKLHLKAVKATQPHTTVARDIVDLSSLDKILHEAEELSNYCERVVVVPKDIKLSNVMESAIPPKFAFGYSVPTKYGGTQIPTSQFRRKVHLLGGRPDVQRRLGEELDVASLDCNRFTLDATFGDFFDGETFRPHPVGGYERCLVDSIRNINILWDGYLLNGDHLVRE
;
A
#
# COMPACT_ATOMS: atom_id res chain seq x y z
N MET A 1 5.68 8.29 14.75
CA MET A 1 6.09 7.06 14.02
C MET A 1 6.12 7.42 12.54
N GLN A 2 7.17 7.07 11.79
CA GLN A 2 7.22 7.41 10.36
C GLN A 2 6.46 6.35 9.55
N ILE A 3 5.55 6.78 8.67
CA ILE A 3 4.80 5.90 7.78
C ILE A 3 5.68 5.50 6.60
N THR A 4 5.82 4.19 6.36
CA THR A 4 6.51 3.68 5.16
C THR A 4 5.62 3.85 3.94
N LYS A 5 6.16 4.43 2.87
CA LYS A 5 5.44 4.69 1.63
C LYS A 5 6.11 3.95 0.48
N TYR A 6 5.32 3.32 -0.37
CA TYR A 6 5.81 2.58 -1.53
C TYR A 6 5.24 3.14 -2.83
N VAL A 7 6.01 2.99 -3.91
CA VAL A 7 5.55 3.28 -5.26
C VAL A 7 5.90 2.14 -6.20
N THR A 8 4.90 1.68 -6.95
CA THR A 8 4.94 0.47 -7.76
C THR A 8 4.86 0.83 -9.25
N HIS A 9 5.81 1.64 -9.72
CA HIS A 9 5.75 2.26 -11.06
C HIS A 9 7.08 2.14 -11.82
N SER A 10 7.25 2.95 -12.87
CA SER A 10 8.47 3.02 -13.68
C SER A 10 9.71 3.39 -12.86
N PHE A 11 10.90 2.99 -13.33
CA PHE A 11 12.17 3.32 -12.68
C PHE A 11 12.31 4.83 -12.37
N GLN A 12 11.94 5.71 -13.30
CA GLN A 12 12.08 7.16 -13.10
C GLN A 12 11.22 7.65 -11.92
N VAL A 13 9.98 7.18 -11.83
CA VAL A 13 9.09 7.55 -10.72
C VAL A 13 9.64 7.02 -9.41
N GLN A 14 10.05 5.76 -9.37
CA GLN A 14 10.61 5.14 -8.15
C GLN A 14 11.88 5.88 -7.70
N LYS A 15 12.77 6.26 -8.63
CA LYS A 15 13.97 7.04 -8.34
C LYS A 15 13.64 8.39 -7.69
N LEU A 16 12.66 9.11 -8.22
CA LEU A 16 12.23 10.41 -7.66
C LEU A 16 11.61 10.23 -6.27
N ALA A 17 10.76 9.22 -6.09
CA ALA A 17 10.12 8.94 -4.80
C ALA A 17 11.14 8.55 -3.71
N MET A 18 12.18 7.78 -4.07
CA MET A 18 13.26 7.43 -3.16
C MET A 18 14.05 8.65 -2.64
N GLN A 19 14.21 9.68 -3.47
CA GLN A 19 14.85 10.94 -3.03
C GLN A 19 14.03 11.65 -1.95
N GLU A 20 12.73 11.36 -1.88
CA GLU A 20 11.78 11.91 -0.91
C GLU A 20 11.40 10.85 0.16
N GLY A 21 12.20 9.79 0.30
CA GLY A 21 12.09 8.81 1.39
C GLY A 21 11.06 7.69 1.18
N TRP A 22 10.57 7.47 -0.04
CA TRP A 22 9.71 6.31 -0.36
C TRP A 22 10.56 5.10 -0.75
N GLU A 23 9.99 3.91 -0.61
CA GLU A 23 10.64 2.68 -1.01
C GLU A 23 10.16 2.17 -2.39
N PRO A 24 11.06 1.54 -3.17
CA PRO A 24 10.71 0.99 -4.48
C PRO A 24 9.76 -0.20 -4.34
N GLY A 25 8.84 -0.31 -5.30
CA GLY A 25 7.85 -1.36 -5.37
C GLY A 25 7.72 -1.95 -6.76
N ALA A 26 7.27 -3.20 -6.84
CA ALA A 26 6.88 -3.85 -8.09
C ALA A 26 5.62 -4.70 -7.91
N ARG A 27 4.87 -4.90 -9.00
CA ARG A 27 3.95 -6.03 -9.09
C ARG A 27 4.75 -7.28 -9.44
N TYR A 28 4.43 -8.45 -8.90
CA TYR A 28 5.20 -9.67 -9.20
C TYR A 28 5.27 -10.05 -10.68
N THR A 29 4.34 -9.58 -11.50
CA THR A 29 4.33 -9.78 -12.95
C THR A 29 5.27 -8.83 -13.71
N ASN A 30 5.78 -7.78 -13.08
CA ASN A 30 6.70 -6.82 -13.68
C ASN A 30 7.83 -6.42 -12.72
N LEU A 31 8.94 -7.17 -12.79
CA LEU A 31 10.13 -6.96 -11.97
C LEU A 31 11.25 -6.20 -12.69
N ARG A 32 11.02 -5.70 -13.91
CA ARG A 32 12.09 -5.16 -14.75
C ARG A 32 12.78 -3.97 -14.11
N ASP A 33 11.99 -3.01 -13.64
CA ASP A 33 12.49 -1.71 -13.21
C ASP A 33 13.14 -1.79 -11.81
N ILE A 34 12.72 -2.76 -10.99
CA ILE A 34 13.26 -2.92 -9.63
C ILE A 34 14.64 -3.57 -9.56
N ARG A 35 15.14 -4.15 -10.66
CA ARG A 35 16.51 -4.69 -10.74
C ARG A 35 17.60 -3.64 -10.58
N ARG A 36 17.21 -2.36 -10.62
CA ARG A 36 18.10 -1.20 -10.52
C ARG A 36 18.21 -0.67 -9.10
N PHE A 37 17.49 -1.27 -8.15
CA PHE A 37 17.55 -0.95 -6.74
C PHE A 37 18.20 -2.12 -5.98
N GLU A 38 18.98 -1.80 -4.96
CA GLU A 38 19.67 -2.81 -4.14
C GLU A 38 18.68 -3.69 -3.37
N ARG A 39 17.56 -3.10 -2.95
CA ARG A 39 16.53 -3.75 -2.17
C ARG A 39 15.14 -3.37 -2.68
N LEU A 40 14.22 -4.33 -2.65
CA LEU A 40 12.81 -4.10 -2.93
C LEU A 40 12.04 -3.85 -1.62
N GLY A 41 11.33 -2.74 -1.53
CA GLY A 41 10.50 -2.43 -0.37
C GLY A 41 9.16 -3.18 -0.40
N PHE A 42 8.49 -3.17 -1.55
CA PHE A 42 7.14 -3.72 -1.68
C PHE A 42 6.96 -4.59 -2.92
N LEU A 43 6.35 -5.76 -2.75
CA LEU A 43 5.92 -6.61 -3.84
C LEU A 43 4.40 -6.82 -3.81
N ASP A 44 3.73 -6.19 -4.78
CA ASP A 44 2.29 -6.22 -4.98
C ASP A 44 1.83 -7.41 -5.83
N ILE A 45 0.55 -7.75 -5.71
CA ILE A 45 -0.10 -8.82 -6.45
C ILE A 45 -0.77 -8.34 -7.73
N ASP A 46 -0.90 -9.23 -8.70
CA ASP A 46 -1.90 -9.07 -9.76
C ASP A 46 -3.23 -9.61 -9.27
N TRP A 47 -4.09 -8.76 -8.72
CA TRP A 47 -5.36 -9.21 -8.13
C TRP A 47 -6.33 -9.77 -9.18
N GLN A 48 -6.20 -9.39 -10.46
CA GLN A 48 -7.08 -9.86 -11.54
C GLN A 48 -6.70 -11.27 -12.02
N ASP A 49 -5.39 -11.52 -12.16
CA ASP A 49 -4.86 -12.80 -12.63
C ASP A 49 -3.80 -13.34 -11.65
N TYR A 50 -4.26 -13.60 -10.42
CA TYR A 50 -3.36 -13.98 -9.34
C TYR A 50 -2.85 -15.42 -9.46
N SER A 51 -1.53 -15.58 -9.48
CA SER A 51 -0.84 -16.87 -9.47
C SER A 51 0.13 -16.94 -8.30
N PHE A 52 -0.25 -17.70 -7.26
CA PHE A 52 0.59 -17.90 -6.09
C PHE A 52 1.98 -18.46 -6.43
N LYS A 53 2.06 -19.40 -7.39
CA LYS A 53 3.33 -19.98 -7.83
C LYS A 53 4.28 -18.92 -8.40
N LEU A 54 3.77 -18.02 -9.24
CA LEU A 54 4.57 -16.95 -9.82
C LEU A 54 4.92 -15.90 -8.77
N HIS A 55 3.98 -15.58 -7.90
CA HIS A 55 4.18 -14.65 -6.81
C HIS A 55 5.27 -15.14 -5.84
N LEU A 56 5.18 -16.38 -5.34
CA LEU A 56 6.20 -16.98 -4.47
C LEU A 56 7.57 -17.03 -5.15
N LYS A 57 7.63 -17.34 -6.45
CA LYS A 57 8.89 -17.29 -7.21
C LYS A 57 9.48 -15.87 -7.22
N ALA A 58 8.65 -14.85 -7.39
CA ALA A 58 9.10 -13.46 -7.35
C ALA A 58 9.59 -13.08 -5.95
N VAL A 59 8.84 -13.38 -4.89
CA VAL A 59 9.26 -13.10 -3.50
C VAL A 59 10.59 -13.78 -3.18
N LYS A 60 10.79 -15.05 -3.56
CA LYS A 60 12.09 -15.73 -3.37
C LYS A 60 13.24 -15.03 -4.09
N ALA A 61 12.98 -14.51 -5.29
CA ALA A 61 14.00 -13.89 -6.12
C ALA A 61 14.34 -12.46 -5.67
N THR A 62 13.38 -11.72 -5.10
CA THR A 62 13.55 -10.31 -4.76
C THR A 62 13.65 -10.04 -3.25
N GLN A 63 13.26 -11.00 -2.41
CA GLN A 63 13.21 -10.90 -0.95
C GLN A 63 12.73 -9.53 -0.47
N PRO A 64 11.50 -9.11 -0.85
CA PRO A 64 11.01 -7.78 -0.53
C PRO A 64 10.92 -7.60 0.98
N HIS A 65 11.00 -6.35 1.47
CA HIS A 65 10.66 -6.08 2.86
C HIS A 65 9.19 -6.45 3.15
N THR A 66 8.27 -5.99 2.29
CA THR A 66 6.83 -6.23 2.42
C THR A 66 6.27 -6.89 1.17
N THR A 67 5.36 -7.85 1.34
CA THR A 67 4.52 -8.38 0.24
C THR A 67 3.09 -8.57 0.69
N VAL A 68 2.19 -8.85 -0.26
CA VAL A 68 0.75 -8.98 -0.01
C VAL A 68 0.31 -10.41 -0.34
N ALA A 69 -0.34 -11.08 0.60
CA ALA A 69 -1.01 -12.34 0.34
C ALA A 69 -2.24 -12.13 -0.57
N ARG A 70 -2.76 -13.22 -1.13
CA ARG A 70 -4.01 -13.18 -1.90
C ARG A 70 -5.14 -12.54 -1.07
N ASP A 71 -5.98 -11.74 -1.71
CA ASP A 71 -7.18 -11.20 -1.09
C ASP A 71 -8.12 -12.32 -0.59
N ILE A 72 -8.64 -12.17 0.63
CA ILE A 72 -9.64 -13.08 1.20
C ILE A 72 -11.03 -12.56 0.86
N VAL A 73 -11.47 -12.84 -0.37
CA VAL A 73 -12.82 -12.47 -0.89
C VAL A 73 -13.92 -13.45 -0.47
N ASP A 74 -13.54 -14.65 -0.03
CA ASP A 74 -14.42 -15.68 0.52
C ASP A 74 -13.76 -16.32 1.74
N LEU A 75 -14.47 -16.29 2.88
CA LEU A 75 -14.06 -16.91 4.15
C LEU A 75 -13.69 -18.38 3.99
N SER A 76 -14.31 -19.12 3.08
CA SER A 76 -14.00 -20.55 2.85
C SER A 76 -12.56 -20.80 2.40
N SER A 77 -11.92 -19.79 1.81
CA SER A 77 -10.54 -19.86 1.32
C SER A 77 -9.50 -19.40 2.35
N LEU A 78 -9.92 -19.01 3.56
CA LEU A 78 -9.05 -18.42 4.58
C LEU A 78 -7.83 -19.31 4.88
N ASP A 79 -8.05 -20.59 5.23
CA ASP A 79 -6.96 -21.49 5.63
C ASP A 79 -5.91 -21.65 4.53
N LYS A 80 -6.37 -21.79 3.28
CA LYS A 80 -5.49 -21.86 2.12
C LYS A 80 -4.67 -20.59 1.96
N ILE A 81 -5.30 -19.42 2.07
CA ILE A 81 -4.62 -18.12 1.93
C ILE A 81 -3.63 -17.89 3.07
N LEU A 82 -3.95 -18.32 4.29
CA LEU A 82 -3.01 -18.24 5.42
C LEU A 82 -1.82 -19.19 5.23
N HIS A 83 -2.02 -20.36 4.63
CA HIS A 83 -0.91 -21.22 4.23
C HIS A 83 -0.02 -20.57 3.17
N GLU A 84 -0.63 -19.97 2.13
CA GLU A 84 0.11 -19.16 1.13
C GLU A 84 0.89 -18.01 1.81
N ALA A 85 0.29 -17.31 2.77
CA ALA A 85 0.93 -16.23 3.54
C ALA A 85 2.10 -16.72 4.39
N GLU A 86 1.99 -17.92 4.98
CA GLU A 86 3.08 -18.55 5.73
C GLU A 86 4.26 -18.88 4.83
N GLU A 87 4.01 -19.39 3.62
CA GLU A 87 5.09 -19.68 2.69
C GLU A 87 5.82 -18.40 2.26
N LEU A 88 5.09 -17.29 2.05
CA LEU A 88 5.68 -15.99 1.72
C LEU A 88 6.53 -15.43 2.86
N SER A 89 6.11 -15.63 4.12
CA SER A 89 6.80 -15.07 5.31
C SER A 89 8.21 -15.63 5.51
N ASN A 90 8.54 -16.76 4.90
CA ASN A 90 9.91 -17.31 4.93
C ASN A 90 10.91 -16.50 4.09
N TYR A 91 10.45 -15.57 3.25
CA TYR A 91 11.27 -14.87 2.27
C TYR A 91 11.07 -13.35 2.27
N CYS A 92 10.32 -12.81 3.22
CA CYS A 92 10.12 -11.37 3.39
C CYS A 92 9.92 -11.04 4.88
N GLU A 93 10.12 -9.79 5.26
CA GLU A 93 9.98 -9.37 6.67
C GLU A 93 8.52 -9.20 7.08
N ARG A 94 7.64 -8.81 6.15
CA ARG A 94 6.24 -8.55 6.42
C ARG A 94 5.34 -9.07 5.31
N VAL A 95 4.33 -9.85 5.70
CA VAL A 95 3.21 -10.23 4.82
C VAL A 95 1.96 -9.47 5.25
N VAL A 96 1.33 -8.81 4.28
CA VAL A 96 0.06 -8.12 4.41
C VAL A 96 -1.05 -9.07 3.98
N VAL A 97 -2.04 -9.31 4.84
CA VAL A 97 -3.23 -10.12 4.54
C VAL A 97 -4.42 -9.19 4.36
N VAL A 98 -5.19 -9.37 3.29
CA VAL A 98 -6.23 -8.43 2.85
C VAL A 98 -7.63 -9.05 3.03
N PRO A 99 -8.32 -8.81 4.16
CA PRO A 99 -9.67 -9.31 4.36
C PRO A 99 -10.68 -8.48 3.54
N LYS A 100 -11.48 -9.15 2.71
CA LYS A 100 -12.54 -8.53 1.88
C LYS A 100 -13.92 -9.12 2.09
N ASP A 101 -14.03 -10.38 2.51
CA ASP A 101 -15.32 -10.99 2.86
C ASP A 101 -15.88 -10.35 4.15
N ILE A 102 -17.08 -9.76 4.06
CA ILE A 102 -17.76 -9.14 5.21
C ILE A 102 -17.98 -10.11 6.39
N LYS A 103 -18.05 -11.42 6.13
CA LYS A 103 -18.17 -12.45 7.18
C LYS A 103 -16.95 -12.50 8.10
N LEU A 104 -15.80 -11.98 7.66
CA LEU A 104 -14.58 -11.86 8.48
C LEU A 104 -14.66 -10.73 9.52
N SER A 105 -15.57 -9.76 9.36
CA SER A 105 -15.64 -8.54 10.18
C SER A 105 -15.46 -8.78 11.68
N ASN A 106 -16.13 -9.78 12.25
CA ASN A 106 -16.10 -10.05 13.69
C ASN A 106 -15.06 -11.09 14.13
N VAL A 107 -14.36 -11.74 13.19
CA VAL A 107 -13.45 -12.86 13.48
C VAL A 107 -12.04 -12.65 12.95
N MET A 108 -11.79 -11.64 12.12
CA MET A 108 -10.49 -11.42 11.48
C MET A 108 -9.33 -11.30 12.46
N GLU A 109 -9.53 -10.64 13.61
CA GLU A 109 -8.49 -10.49 14.63
C GLU A 109 -8.06 -11.81 15.26
N SER A 110 -9.00 -12.74 15.47
CA SER A 110 -8.70 -14.06 16.05
C SER A 110 -8.31 -15.09 15.00
N ALA A 111 -8.87 -14.98 13.79
CA ALA A 111 -8.67 -15.95 12.71
C ALA A 111 -7.37 -15.71 11.93
N ILE A 112 -6.88 -14.47 11.85
CA ILE A 112 -5.66 -14.13 11.12
C ILE A 112 -4.52 -13.90 12.13
N PRO A 113 -3.45 -14.74 12.10
CA PRO A 113 -2.34 -14.65 13.05
C PRO A 113 -1.76 -13.23 13.19
N PRO A 114 -1.37 -12.79 14.40
CA PRO A 114 -0.95 -11.42 14.67
C PRO A 114 0.38 -11.02 14.01
N LYS A 115 1.16 -12.00 13.55
CA LYS A 115 2.39 -11.77 12.78
C LYS A 115 2.12 -11.17 11.39
N PHE A 116 0.91 -11.30 10.87
CA PHE A 116 0.53 -10.74 9.58
C PHE A 116 -0.09 -9.35 9.75
N ALA A 117 0.41 -8.38 8.99
CA ALA A 117 -0.20 -7.05 8.93
C ALA A 117 -1.54 -7.12 8.18
N PHE A 118 -2.48 -6.22 8.49
CA PHE A 118 -3.69 -6.11 7.68
C PHE A 118 -3.49 -5.19 6.50
N GLY A 119 -4.05 -5.57 5.36
CA GLY A 119 -4.21 -4.72 4.19
C GLY A 119 -5.62 -4.17 4.15
N TYR A 120 -5.75 -2.86 4.00
CA TYR A 120 -7.03 -2.21 3.76
C TYR A 120 -7.06 -1.70 2.32
N SER A 121 -7.94 -2.29 1.50
CA SER A 121 -8.16 -1.82 0.13
C SER A 121 -8.90 -0.49 0.14
N VAL A 122 -8.17 0.59 -0.17
CA VAL A 122 -8.72 1.94 -0.22
C VAL A 122 -9.85 1.97 -1.25
N PRO A 123 -11.05 2.47 -0.91
CA PRO A 123 -12.18 2.46 -1.81
C PRO A 123 -11.88 3.19 -3.12
N THR A 124 -12.10 2.50 -4.24
CA THR A 124 -12.04 3.06 -5.58
C THR A 124 -13.26 2.60 -6.38
N LYS A 125 -13.41 3.11 -7.62
CA LYS A 125 -14.42 2.60 -8.56
C LYS A 125 -14.22 1.13 -8.94
N TYR A 126 -13.03 0.56 -8.71
CA TYR A 126 -12.63 -0.77 -9.16
C TYR A 126 -12.59 -1.80 -8.04
N GLY A 127 -12.73 -1.38 -6.77
CA GLY A 127 -12.68 -2.29 -5.64
C GLY A 127 -12.54 -1.57 -4.30
N GLY A 128 -12.65 -2.37 -3.24
CA GLY A 128 -12.56 -1.96 -1.84
C GLY A 128 -12.90 -3.15 -0.94
N THR A 129 -12.84 -2.95 0.38
CA THR A 129 -13.41 -3.90 1.35
C THR A 129 -14.77 -3.39 1.82
N GLN A 130 -15.70 -4.31 2.09
CA GLN A 130 -16.97 -3.97 2.75
C GLN A 130 -16.85 -4.00 4.28
N ILE A 131 -15.71 -4.48 4.79
CA ILE A 131 -15.46 -4.57 6.23
C ILE A 131 -15.27 -3.14 6.78
N PRO A 132 -16.02 -2.75 7.83
CA PRO A 132 -15.85 -1.45 8.46
C PRO A 132 -14.43 -1.24 9.01
N THR A 133 -13.92 -0.02 8.93
CA THR A 133 -12.61 0.39 9.47
C THR A 133 -12.47 0.05 10.95
N SER A 134 -13.54 0.15 11.73
CA SER A 134 -13.59 -0.20 13.16
C SER A 134 -13.24 -1.66 13.49
N GLN A 135 -13.20 -2.55 12.51
CA GLN A 135 -12.79 -3.95 12.70
C GLN A 135 -11.28 -4.15 12.57
N PHE A 136 -10.53 -3.17 12.05
CA PHE A 136 -9.08 -3.23 11.91
C PHE A 136 -8.42 -2.66 13.18
N ARG A 137 -8.12 -3.51 14.17
CA ARG A 137 -7.64 -3.10 15.50
C ARG A 137 -6.11 -3.18 15.65
N ARG A 138 -5.40 -3.41 14.55
CA ARG A 138 -3.94 -3.45 14.48
C ARG A 138 -3.43 -2.72 13.26
N LYS A 139 -2.12 -2.52 13.21
CA LYS A 139 -1.42 -1.80 12.13
C LYS A 139 -1.84 -2.26 10.74
N VAL A 140 -2.16 -1.27 9.89
CA VAL A 140 -2.70 -1.44 8.55
C VAL A 140 -1.74 -0.93 7.49
N HIS A 141 -1.68 -1.65 6.37
CA HIS A 141 -1.15 -1.19 5.11
C HIS A 141 -2.31 -0.73 4.21
N LEU A 142 -2.31 0.53 3.77
CA LEU A 142 -3.32 1.04 2.83
C LEU A 142 -2.93 0.67 1.40
N LEU A 143 -3.79 -0.10 0.74
CA LEU A 143 -3.57 -0.60 -0.62
C LEU A 143 -4.14 0.37 -1.66
N GLY A 144 -3.25 1.02 -2.40
CA GLY A 144 -3.57 1.95 -3.49
C GLY A 144 -4.48 3.11 -3.09
N GLY A 145 -5.25 3.61 -4.06
CA GLY A 145 -6.20 4.72 -3.86
C GLY A 145 -5.60 6.11 -4.03
N ARG A 146 -6.43 7.13 -3.79
CA ARG A 146 -6.03 8.54 -3.86
C ARG A 146 -5.42 9.00 -2.53
N PRO A 147 -4.43 9.90 -2.52
CA PRO A 147 -3.82 10.39 -1.29
C PRO A 147 -4.81 11.02 -0.31
N ASP A 148 -5.76 11.82 -0.79
CA ASP A 148 -6.78 12.45 0.05
C ASP A 148 -7.69 11.43 0.75
N VAL A 149 -8.02 10.33 0.06
CA VAL A 149 -8.80 9.22 0.64
C VAL A 149 -7.96 8.45 1.65
N GLN A 150 -6.71 8.15 1.31
CA GLN A 150 -5.78 7.47 2.21
C GLN A 150 -5.63 8.24 3.53
N ARG A 151 -5.51 9.57 3.47
CA ARG A 151 -5.36 10.38 4.68
C ARG A 151 -6.59 10.37 5.57
N ARG A 152 -7.79 10.48 4.99
CA ARG A 152 -9.06 10.35 5.72
C ARG A 152 -9.15 9.00 6.43
N LEU A 153 -8.78 7.91 5.76
CA LEU A 153 -8.71 6.59 6.38
C LEU A 153 -7.71 6.53 7.54
N GLY A 154 -6.63 7.31 7.49
CA GLY A 154 -5.69 7.45 8.61
C GLY A 154 -6.32 8.04 9.88
N GLU A 155 -7.46 8.73 9.80
CA GLU A 155 -8.20 9.21 10.98
C GLU A 155 -8.89 8.06 11.73
N GLU A 156 -9.10 6.91 11.07
CA GLU A 156 -9.86 5.77 11.59
C GLU A 156 -9.01 4.51 11.79
N LEU A 157 -7.89 4.38 11.07
CA LEU A 157 -7.04 3.19 11.02
C LEU A 157 -5.65 3.48 11.55
N ASP A 158 -5.01 2.52 12.23
CA ASP A 158 -3.59 2.64 12.65
C ASP A 158 -2.70 2.34 11.46
N VAL A 159 -2.45 3.35 10.63
CA VAL A 159 -1.70 3.16 9.39
C VAL A 159 -0.22 2.99 9.75
N ALA A 160 0.39 1.93 9.23
CA ALA A 160 1.83 1.70 9.33
C ALA A 160 2.54 1.91 8.00
N SER A 161 1.83 1.69 6.89
CA SER A 161 2.39 1.89 5.55
C SER A 161 1.30 2.07 4.49
N LEU A 162 1.68 2.52 3.31
CA LEU A 162 0.79 2.66 2.16
C LEU A 162 1.55 2.51 0.84
N ASP A 163 0.87 2.07 -0.21
CA ASP A 163 1.32 2.26 -1.59
C ASP A 163 0.43 3.26 -2.31
N CYS A 164 1.01 4.11 -3.16
CA CYS A 164 0.24 5.04 -3.98
C CYS A 164 0.88 5.21 -5.34
N ASN A 165 0.11 4.93 -6.39
CA ASN A 165 0.52 5.18 -7.78
C ASN A 165 -0.35 6.25 -8.45
N ARG A 166 -1.41 6.74 -7.79
CA ARG A 166 -2.41 7.59 -8.44
C ARG A 166 -1.80 8.85 -9.05
N PHE A 167 -0.87 9.49 -8.33
CA PHE A 167 -0.20 10.71 -8.78
C PHE A 167 0.57 10.55 -10.10
N THR A 168 0.98 9.33 -10.47
CA THR A 168 1.70 9.10 -11.73
C THR A 168 0.77 9.25 -12.93
N LEU A 169 -0.51 8.87 -12.78
CA LEU A 169 -1.54 9.04 -13.81
C LEU A 169 -1.90 10.51 -13.96
N ASP A 170 -2.18 11.21 -12.87
CA ASP A 170 -2.57 12.63 -12.92
C ASP A 170 -1.42 13.50 -13.49
N ALA A 171 -0.15 13.18 -13.18
CA ALA A 171 1.00 13.83 -13.79
C ALA A 171 1.04 13.73 -15.32
N THR A 172 0.49 12.68 -15.94
CA THR A 172 0.43 12.58 -17.42
C THR A 172 -0.47 13.64 -18.06
N PHE A 173 -1.39 14.21 -17.28
CA PHE A 173 -2.26 15.31 -17.69
C PHE A 173 -1.72 16.68 -17.29
N GLY A 174 -0.53 16.75 -16.68
CA GLY A 174 0.03 17.99 -16.14
C GLY A 174 -0.52 18.37 -14.77
N ASP A 175 -1.26 17.47 -14.12
CA ASP A 175 -1.82 17.70 -12.78
C ASP A 175 -0.87 17.17 -11.70
N PHE A 176 -0.94 17.78 -10.52
CA PHE A 176 -0.21 17.33 -9.33
C PHE A 176 -1.14 17.30 -8.12
N PHE A 177 -0.81 16.48 -7.13
CA PHE A 177 -1.47 16.51 -5.83
C PHE A 177 -0.95 17.71 -5.04
N ASP A 178 -1.82 18.64 -4.68
CA ASP A 178 -1.46 19.88 -3.98
C ASP A 178 -1.49 19.78 -2.45
N GLY A 179 -1.88 18.61 -1.92
CA GLY A 179 -2.15 18.40 -0.49
C GLY A 179 -3.62 18.09 -0.19
N GLU A 180 -4.53 18.47 -1.09
CA GLU A 180 -5.99 18.28 -0.94
C GLU A 180 -6.58 17.51 -2.12
N THR A 181 -6.18 17.85 -3.35
CA THR A 181 -6.72 17.27 -4.58
C THR A 181 -5.69 17.33 -5.73
N PHE A 182 -6.03 16.71 -6.86
CA PHE A 182 -5.27 16.86 -8.09
C PHE A 182 -5.75 18.11 -8.84
N ARG A 183 -4.81 18.95 -9.27
CA ARG A 183 -5.08 20.15 -10.06
C ARG A 183 -3.93 20.46 -11.02
N PRO A 184 -4.14 21.30 -12.05
CA PRO A 184 -3.08 21.70 -12.98
C PRO A 184 -1.88 22.31 -12.26
N HIS A 185 -0.69 21.85 -12.62
CA HIS A 185 0.55 22.36 -12.05
C HIS A 185 0.84 23.78 -12.59
N PRO A 186 1.15 24.77 -11.73
CA PRO A 186 1.27 26.18 -12.14
C PRO A 186 2.35 26.44 -13.20
N VAL A 187 3.38 25.60 -13.24
CA VAL A 187 4.47 25.68 -14.23
C VAL A 187 4.37 24.56 -15.28
N GLY A 188 3.60 23.50 -15.01
CA GLY A 188 3.60 22.26 -15.79
C GLY A 188 4.91 21.45 -15.70
N GLY A 189 4.96 20.37 -16.47
CA GLY A 189 6.10 19.46 -16.58
C GLY A 189 5.93 18.16 -15.77
N TYR A 190 6.00 17.01 -16.45
CA TYR A 190 5.72 15.69 -15.86
C TYR A 190 6.53 15.43 -14.58
N GLU A 191 7.85 15.64 -14.62
CA GLU A 191 8.71 15.40 -13.45
C GLU A 191 8.39 16.33 -12.28
N ARG A 192 8.03 17.60 -12.55
CA ARG A 192 7.62 18.54 -11.49
C ARG A 192 6.32 18.11 -10.84
N CYS A 193 5.33 17.71 -11.65
CA CYS A 193 4.08 17.15 -11.15
C CYS A 193 4.32 15.94 -10.23
N LEU A 194 5.24 15.04 -10.59
CA LEU A 194 5.59 13.90 -9.75
C LEU A 194 6.21 14.34 -8.42
N VAL A 195 7.27 15.16 -8.46
CA VAL A 195 8.02 15.59 -7.27
C VAL A 195 7.13 16.36 -6.31
N ASP A 196 6.36 17.33 -6.81
CA ASP A 196 5.49 18.14 -5.95
C ASP A 196 4.34 17.32 -5.38
N SER A 197 3.80 16.35 -6.14
CA SER A 197 2.85 15.39 -5.59
C SER A 197 3.46 14.57 -4.45
N ILE A 198 4.64 14.00 -4.64
CA ILE A 198 5.32 13.17 -3.63
C ILE A 198 5.55 13.97 -2.35
N ARG A 199 6.01 15.22 -2.47
CA ARG A 199 6.22 16.13 -1.33
C ARG A 199 4.94 16.45 -0.59
N ASN A 200 3.88 16.80 -1.31
CA ASN A 200 2.59 17.10 -0.67
C ASN A 200 1.97 15.86 -0.02
N ILE A 201 2.18 14.68 -0.59
CA ILE A 201 1.79 13.42 0.06
C ILE A 201 2.64 13.19 1.33
N ASN A 202 3.94 13.48 1.32
CA ASN A 202 4.75 13.39 2.53
C ASN A 202 4.21 14.31 3.63
N ILE A 203 3.99 15.58 3.32
CA ILE A 203 3.42 16.58 4.24
C ILE A 203 2.08 16.11 4.81
N LEU A 204 1.22 15.50 3.99
CA LEU A 204 -0.07 14.96 4.41
C LEU A 204 0.03 13.93 5.55
N TRP A 205 1.14 13.18 5.58
CA TRP A 205 1.45 12.15 6.57
C TRP A 205 2.44 12.59 7.65
N ASP A 206 2.95 13.82 7.59
CA ASP A 206 3.84 14.35 8.62
C ASP A 206 3.08 14.53 9.94
N GLY A 207 3.74 14.18 11.05
CA GLY A 207 3.12 14.24 12.38
C GLY A 207 1.96 13.26 12.59
N TYR A 208 1.75 12.29 11.69
CA TYR A 208 0.71 11.29 11.86
C TYR A 208 0.90 10.48 13.15
N LEU A 209 -0.11 10.57 14.03
CA LEU A 209 -0.24 9.83 15.28
C LEU A 209 -1.68 9.31 15.36
N LEU A 210 -1.87 7.99 15.48
CA LEU A 210 -3.16 7.44 15.86
C LEU A 210 -3.25 7.36 17.38
N ASN A 211 -4.30 7.96 17.94
CA ASN A 211 -4.51 8.22 19.36
C ASN A 211 -4.01 7.13 20.33
N GLY A 212 -2.98 7.54 21.07
CA GLY A 212 -2.82 7.24 22.49
C GLY A 212 -2.27 8.42 23.29
N ASP A 213 -1.91 9.55 22.67
CA ASP A 213 -1.60 10.82 23.35
C ASP A 213 -1.86 12.01 22.40
N HIS A 214 -2.90 12.77 22.74
CA HIS A 214 -3.23 14.15 22.34
C HIS A 214 -3.13 14.56 20.85
N LEU A 215 -4.26 14.46 20.14
CA LEU A 215 -4.65 15.50 19.19
C LEU A 215 -5.40 16.61 19.94
N VAL A 216 -4.66 17.55 20.53
CA VAL A 216 -5.18 18.91 20.71
C VAL A 216 -4.77 19.66 19.45
N ARG A 217 -5.75 19.93 18.57
CA ARG A 217 -5.56 21.01 17.59
C ARG A 217 -5.69 22.32 18.38
N GLU A 218 -4.64 23.13 18.41
CA GLU A 218 -4.78 24.57 18.65
C GLU A 218 -5.53 25.22 17.49
#